data_AF-A0A955X781-F1
#
_entry.id   AF-A0A955X781-F1
#
_cell.length_a   1.000
_cell.length_b   1.000
_cell.length_c   1.000
_cell.angle_alpha   90.00
_cell.angle_beta   90.00
_cell.angle_gamma   90.00
#
_symmetry.space_group_name_H-M   'P 1'
#
loop_
_entity.id
_entity.type
_entity.pdbx_description
1 polymer ?
#
loop_
_entity_poly.entity_id
_entity_poly.type
_entity_poly.pdbx_seq_one_letter_code
_entity_poly.pdbx_strand_id
1 'polypeptide(L)'
;MERRHPLPFGAQLLGDGRARFRLWAPSARSVALQLEGGGRHPMPVGPGGWCEVTAPARAGDLYRYLIDDADLVPDPASRAQPYGVHGPSQVVDPAAFAWGDAAWRGRRWEEAVLYELHVGTFSPTGDFEGVTQRLAHLADLGVTALELMPVAASPGRRGWGYDGVHLFAPWATYGTPEALKRLVEQAHLRGMMVILDVVYNHLGPEGNYLGRHAASFFDPARPTPWGAGIDFHQGAVRDFFVHNALYWLHEYHLDGLRLDATEWMPHDVLAELAGRARASLAPGRHAHLILEHVALRAELLGERGFAAQWGDRVHHPLHSLVTGEGAGLLAKYADDPAT
;
A
#
# COMPACT_ATOMS: atom_id res chain seq x y z
N MET A 1 16.77 -7.81 13.51
CA MET A 1 16.57 -6.37 13.82
C MET A 1 15.08 -6.09 13.76
N GLU A 2 14.50 -5.37 14.71
CA GLU A 2 13.08 -5.02 14.66
C GLU A 2 12.84 -3.87 13.68
N ARG A 3 11.75 -3.93 12.93
CA ARG A 3 11.35 -2.88 11.98
C ARG A 3 9.93 -2.43 12.29
N ARG A 4 9.76 -1.12 12.44
CA ARG A 4 8.47 -0.50 12.76
C ARG A 4 8.39 0.86 12.11
N HIS A 5 7.21 1.23 11.63
CA HIS A 5 6.92 2.59 11.20
C HIS A 5 5.89 3.22 12.15
N PRO A 6 6.25 4.27 12.90
CA PRO A 6 5.27 5.03 13.68
C PRO A 6 4.27 5.70 12.74
N LEU A 7 3.03 5.23 12.79
CA LEU A 7 1.93 5.87 12.08
C LEU A 7 1.38 7.03 12.92
N PRO A 8 1.04 8.18 12.33
CA PRO A 8 0.38 9.26 13.05
C PRO A 8 -1.11 8.96 13.27
N PHE A 9 -1.65 7.88 12.71
CA PHE A 9 -3.02 7.44 12.82
C PHE A 9 -3.08 5.92 13.08
N GLY A 10 -4.29 5.42 13.32
CA GLY A 10 -4.61 4.04 13.68
C GLY A 10 -4.12 3.61 15.06
N ALA A 11 -4.10 2.29 15.29
CA ALA A 11 -3.62 1.70 16.55
C ALA A 11 -2.08 1.61 16.62
N GLN A 12 -1.49 1.97 17.75
CA GLN A 12 -0.06 1.82 18.03
C GLN A 12 0.18 1.35 19.46
N LEU A 13 0.81 0.18 19.63
CA LEU A 13 1.21 -0.32 20.95
C LEU A 13 2.25 0.61 21.60
N LEU A 14 2.09 0.85 22.91
CA LEU A 14 2.96 1.73 23.70
C LEU A 14 3.95 0.95 24.59
N GLY A 15 3.81 -0.38 24.67
CA GLY A 15 4.72 -1.28 25.41
C GLY A 15 4.39 -1.46 26.90
N ASP A 16 3.42 -0.74 27.44
CA ASP A 16 2.97 -0.79 28.84
C ASP A 16 1.60 -1.48 29.02
N GLY A 17 1.23 -2.34 28.06
CA GLY A 17 -0.09 -2.98 28.00
C GLY A 17 -1.21 -2.07 27.49
N ARG A 18 -0.87 -0.91 26.92
CA ARG A 18 -1.80 0.02 26.27
C ARG A 18 -1.43 0.24 24.80
N ALA A 19 -2.41 0.72 24.05
CA ALA A 19 -2.22 1.24 22.71
C ALA A 19 -2.85 2.64 22.57
N ARG A 20 -2.24 3.47 21.74
CA ARG A 20 -2.83 4.73 21.26
C ARG A 20 -3.64 4.43 20.00
N PHE A 21 -4.89 4.88 19.97
CA PHE A 21 -5.77 4.81 18.81
C PHE A 21 -6.04 6.24 18.34
N ARG A 22 -5.82 6.51 17.05
CA ARG A 22 -5.99 7.86 16.49
C ARG A 22 -6.70 7.81 15.14
N LEU A 23 -7.77 8.57 14.99
CA LEU A 23 -8.59 8.64 13.78
C LEU A 23 -8.74 10.09 13.32
N TRP A 24 -8.64 10.33 12.02
CA TRP A 24 -9.04 11.60 11.42
C TRP A 24 -10.52 11.51 11.02
N ALA A 25 -11.36 12.31 11.68
CA ALA A 25 -12.80 12.29 11.55
C ALA A 25 -13.39 13.71 11.51
N PRO A 26 -13.00 14.56 10.54
CA PRO A 26 -13.41 15.97 10.48
C PRO A 26 -14.91 16.18 10.25
N SER A 27 -15.63 15.16 9.79
CA SER A 27 -17.07 15.21 9.53
C SER A 27 -17.92 14.55 10.63
N ALA A 28 -17.29 13.91 11.63
CA ALA A 28 -17.99 13.25 12.72
C ALA A 28 -18.35 14.23 13.85
N ARG A 29 -19.52 14.03 14.46
CA ARG A 29 -19.96 14.71 15.69
C ARG A 29 -19.46 14.00 16.95
N SER A 30 -19.42 12.67 16.95
CA SER A 30 -18.84 11.87 18.03
C SER A 30 -18.03 10.70 17.50
N VAL A 31 -16.95 10.37 18.21
CA VAL A 31 -16.13 9.19 17.93
C VAL A 31 -15.88 8.45 19.24
N ALA A 32 -15.96 7.12 19.20
CA ALA A 32 -15.48 6.27 20.27
C ALA A 32 -14.71 5.08 19.70
N LEU A 33 -13.70 4.63 20.43
CA LEU A 33 -13.08 3.34 20.21
C LEU A 33 -13.98 2.25 20.80
N GLN A 34 -14.27 1.22 20.02
CA GLN A 34 -14.92 0.00 20.47
C GLN A 34 -13.89 -1.14 20.45
N LEU A 35 -13.39 -1.53 21.61
CA LEU A 35 -12.56 -2.73 21.78
C LEU A 35 -13.49 -3.94 21.96
N GLU A 36 -13.26 -5.01 21.20
CA GLU A 36 -13.99 -6.26 21.41
C GLU A 36 -13.53 -6.89 22.74
N GLY A 37 -14.47 -7.10 23.67
CA GLY A 37 -14.16 -7.53 25.04
C GLY A 37 -13.57 -6.45 25.97
N GLY A 38 -13.06 -5.33 25.43
CA GLY A 38 -12.48 -4.22 26.19
C GLY A 38 -13.38 -3.00 26.40
N GLY A 39 -14.60 -3.02 25.85
CA GLY A 39 -15.61 -1.98 26.01
C GLY A 39 -15.40 -0.75 25.12
N ARG A 40 -16.19 0.29 25.41
CA ARG A 40 -16.25 1.54 24.63
C ARG A 40 -15.46 2.65 25.34
N HIS A 41 -14.61 3.34 24.59
CA HIS A 41 -13.77 4.44 25.07
C HIS A 41 -14.04 5.71 24.23
N PRO A 42 -14.59 6.79 24.80
CA PRO A 42 -14.82 8.03 24.07
C PRO A 42 -13.51 8.62 23.50
N MET A 43 -13.57 9.14 22.27
CA MET A 43 -12.47 9.82 21.61
C MET A 43 -12.91 11.25 21.28
N PRO A 44 -12.58 12.24 22.12
CA PRO A 44 -12.96 13.63 21.86
C PRO A 44 -12.43 14.11 20.51
N VAL A 45 -13.29 14.78 19.73
CA VAL A 45 -12.92 15.39 18.46
C VAL A 45 -12.09 16.63 18.75
N GLY A 46 -10.79 16.55 18.48
CA GLY A 46 -9.83 17.62 18.66
C GLY A 46 -9.70 18.56 17.44
N PRO A 47 -8.74 19.50 17.49
CA PRO A 47 -8.48 20.43 16.39
C PRO A 47 -8.26 19.72 15.06
N GLY A 48 -8.84 20.26 13.99
CA GLY A 48 -8.71 19.70 12.63
C GLY A 48 -9.37 18.33 12.43
N GLY A 49 -10.24 17.89 13.35
CA GLY A 49 -10.97 16.62 13.23
C GLY A 49 -10.24 15.40 13.78
N TRP A 50 -9.10 15.57 14.46
CA TRP A 50 -8.34 14.45 15.02
C TRP A 50 -8.93 13.96 16.33
N CYS A 51 -9.20 12.66 16.42
CA CYS A 51 -9.69 11.99 17.62
C CYS A 51 -8.61 11.03 18.12
N GLU A 52 -8.32 11.03 19.43
CA GLU A 52 -7.30 10.16 20.01
C GLU A 52 -7.75 9.63 21.38
N VAL A 53 -7.40 8.38 21.67
CA VAL A 53 -7.50 7.79 23.01
C VAL A 53 -6.36 6.79 23.24
N THR A 54 -5.91 6.68 24.48
CA THR A 54 -5.05 5.59 24.93
C THR A 54 -5.88 4.64 25.77
N ALA A 55 -5.92 3.36 25.39
CA ALA A 55 -6.72 2.33 26.07
C ALA A 55 -5.89 1.06 26.32
N PRO A 56 -6.26 0.24 27.32
CA PRO A 56 -5.66 -1.09 27.51
C PRO A 56 -5.89 -1.95 26.26
N ALA A 57 -4.81 -2.38 25.63
CA ALA A 57 -4.86 -3.19 24.41
C ALA A 57 -3.53 -3.93 24.20
N ARG A 58 -3.60 -5.08 23.54
CA ARG A 58 -2.49 -5.97 23.22
C ARG A 58 -2.54 -6.35 21.74
N ALA A 59 -1.42 -6.84 21.23
CA ALA A 59 -1.40 -7.44 19.89
C ALA A 59 -2.44 -8.57 19.80
N GLY A 60 -3.20 -8.59 18.70
CA GLY A 60 -4.30 -9.52 18.47
C GLY A 60 -5.68 -8.98 18.85
N ASP A 61 -5.76 -7.97 19.72
CA ASP A 61 -7.05 -7.38 20.11
C ASP A 61 -7.77 -6.78 18.91
N LEU A 62 -9.08 -7.00 18.85
CA LEU A 62 -9.94 -6.54 17.77
C LEU A 62 -10.65 -5.25 18.16
N TYR A 63 -10.77 -4.33 17.21
CA TYR A 63 -11.37 -3.03 17.45
C TYR A 63 -12.05 -2.43 16.21
N ARG A 64 -12.98 -1.52 16.47
CA ARG A 64 -13.65 -0.66 15.50
C ARG A 64 -13.80 0.75 16.07
N TYR A 65 -14.07 1.72 15.23
CA TYR A 65 -14.52 3.05 15.65
C TYR A 65 -16.04 3.13 15.55
N LEU A 66 -16.69 3.67 16.58
CA LEU A 66 -18.10 4.02 16.57
C LEU A 66 -18.23 5.50 16.23
N ILE A 67 -18.83 5.79 15.08
CA ILE A 67 -19.02 7.15 14.56
C ILE A 67 -20.47 7.57 14.82
N ASP A 68 -20.64 8.77 15.37
CA ASP A 68 -21.94 9.39 15.63
C ASP A 68 -22.94 8.51 16.39
N ASP A 69 -22.41 7.67 17.29
CA ASP A 69 -23.18 6.69 18.08
C ASP A 69 -24.00 5.69 17.25
N ALA A 70 -23.70 5.55 15.95
CA ALA A 70 -24.52 4.81 15.00
C ALA A 70 -23.73 3.81 14.17
N ASP A 71 -22.62 4.23 13.56
CA ASP A 71 -21.89 3.43 12.57
C ASP A 71 -20.62 2.83 13.20
N LEU A 72 -20.53 1.49 13.25
CA LEU A 72 -19.28 0.79 13.58
C LEU A 72 -18.47 0.59 12.31
N VAL A 73 -17.30 1.22 12.24
CA VAL A 73 -16.42 1.19 11.07
C VAL A 73 -15.04 0.62 11.43
N PRO A 74 -14.40 -0.13 10.52
CA PRO A 74 -12.99 -0.50 10.66
C PRO A 74 -12.08 0.74 10.63
N ASP A 75 -10.85 0.58 11.09
CA ASP A 75 -9.81 1.59 10.96
C ASP A 75 -9.34 1.70 9.50
N PRO A 76 -9.46 2.86 8.82
CA PRO A 76 -8.91 3.04 7.48
C PRO A 76 -7.39 2.86 7.42
N ALA A 77 -6.70 3.00 8.55
CA ALA A 77 -5.26 2.73 8.70
C ALA A 77 -4.98 1.40 9.41
N SER A 78 -5.90 0.44 9.34
CA SER A 78 -5.73 -0.89 9.92
C SER A 78 -4.46 -1.56 9.41
N ARG A 79 -3.62 -2.09 10.31
CA ARG A 79 -2.47 -2.93 9.95
C ARG A 79 -2.88 -4.37 9.59
N ALA A 80 -4.08 -4.81 9.98
CA ALA A 80 -4.59 -6.15 9.68
C ALA A 80 -6.12 -6.20 9.75
N GLN A 81 -6.74 -6.80 8.72
CA GLN A 81 -8.18 -7.02 8.61
C GLN A 81 -8.49 -8.54 8.51
N PRO A 82 -8.39 -9.29 9.62
CA PRO A 82 -8.50 -10.76 9.60
C PRO A 82 -9.90 -11.26 9.19
N TYR A 83 -10.94 -10.45 9.35
CA TYR A 83 -12.33 -10.81 9.06
C TYR A 83 -12.91 -10.01 7.88
N GLY A 84 -12.06 -9.66 6.92
CA GLY A 84 -12.44 -8.95 5.70
C GLY A 84 -12.59 -7.43 5.89
N VAL A 85 -12.93 -6.74 4.79
CA VAL A 85 -12.94 -5.27 4.74
C VAL A 85 -13.99 -4.60 5.64
N HIS A 86 -15.02 -5.34 6.07
CA HIS A 86 -16.06 -4.87 7.00
C HIS A 86 -15.83 -5.31 8.45
N GLY A 87 -14.94 -6.28 8.66
CA GLY A 87 -14.67 -6.84 9.97
C GLY A 87 -13.87 -5.88 10.87
N PRO A 88 -13.72 -6.22 12.16
CA PRO A 88 -12.89 -5.43 13.05
C PRO A 88 -11.43 -5.42 12.61
N SER A 89 -10.78 -4.29 12.85
CA SER A 89 -9.34 -4.13 12.72
C SER A 89 -8.63 -4.83 13.87
N GLN A 90 -7.43 -5.30 13.62
CA GLN A 90 -6.62 -5.97 14.63
C GLN A 90 -5.43 -5.10 15.03
N VAL A 91 -5.17 -5.01 16.34
CA VAL A 91 -3.94 -4.41 16.86
C VAL A 91 -2.76 -5.32 16.50
N VAL A 92 -1.81 -4.81 15.73
CA VAL A 92 -0.60 -5.54 15.32
C VAL A 92 0.59 -5.02 16.12
N ASP A 93 1.47 -5.92 16.56
CA ASP A 93 2.81 -5.55 17.02
C ASP A 93 3.77 -5.55 15.82
N PRO A 94 4.23 -4.37 15.36
CA PRO A 94 5.18 -4.28 14.25
C PRO A 94 6.47 -5.07 14.50
N ALA A 95 6.89 -5.16 15.78
CA ALA A 95 8.16 -5.74 16.21
C ALA A 95 8.09 -7.26 16.43
N ALA A 96 6.90 -7.89 16.32
CA ALA A 96 6.75 -9.33 16.53
C ALA A 96 7.54 -10.19 15.52
N PHE A 97 7.86 -9.66 14.35
CA PHE A 97 8.67 -10.35 13.34
C PHE A 97 10.17 -10.04 13.51
N ALA A 98 10.95 -11.06 13.83
CA ALA A 98 12.39 -10.94 14.02
C ALA A 98 13.14 -11.12 12.69
N TRP A 99 13.47 -10.01 12.02
CA TRP A 99 14.20 -10.03 10.75
C TRP A 99 15.64 -10.56 10.89
N GLY A 100 16.01 -11.48 10.01
CA GLY A 100 17.34 -12.06 9.80
C GLY A 100 18.14 -11.46 8.63
N ASP A 101 17.63 -10.41 7.98
CA ASP A 101 18.21 -9.79 6.78
C ASP A 101 19.03 -8.51 7.06
N ALA A 102 19.63 -8.37 8.24
CA ALA A 102 20.27 -7.12 8.67
C ALA A 102 21.41 -6.62 7.75
N ALA A 103 22.02 -7.50 6.94
CA ALA A 103 23.04 -7.15 5.96
C ALA A 103 22.47 -6.65 4.62
N TRP A 104 21.17 -6.86 4.37
CA TRP A 104 20.51 -6.44 3.13
C TRP A 104 20.48 -4.91 2.98
N ARG A 105 20.79 -4.44 1.78
CA ARG A 105 20.82 -3.01 1.44
C ARG A 105 20.02 -2.69 0.19
N GLY A 106 19.29 -3.65 -0.38
CA GLY A 106 18.73 -3.52 -1.73
C GLY A 106 19.81 -3.69 -2.81
N ARG A 107 19.38 -3.60 -4.06
CA ARG A 107 20.24 -3.60 -5.26
C ARG A 107 20.22 -2.25 -5.96
N ARG A 108 21.21 -1.98 -6.80
CA ARG A 108 21.16 -0.80 -7.66
C ARG A 108 20.08 -0.98 -8.73
N TRP A 109 19.52 0.11 -9.24
CA TRP A 109 18.42 0.04 -10.20
C TRP A 109 18.85 -0.63 -11.52
N GLU A 110 20.10 -0.43 -11.94
CA GLU A 110 20.66 -1.00 -13.17
C GLU A 110 20.78 -2.54 -13.10
N GLU A 111 20.63 -3.12 -11.92
CA GLU A 111 20.64 -4.57 -11.70
C GLU A 111 19.22 -5.17 -11.71
N ALA A 112 18.17 -4.36 -11.90
CA ALA A 112 16.77 -4.78 -11.81
C ALA A 112 16.32 -5.56 -13.05
N VAL A 113 15.82 -6.76 -12.80
CA VAL A 113 15.07 -7.61 -13.73
C VAL A 113 13.77 -7.97 -13.00
N LEU A 114 12.71 -7.27 -13.37
CA LEU A 114 11.40 -7.36 -12.71
C LEU A 114 10.66 -8.62 -13.14
N TYR A 115 10.06 -9.30 -12.17
CA TYR A 115 9.07 -10.33 -12.37
C TYR A 115 7.79 -9.92 -11.67
N GLU A 116 6.82 -9.43 -12.45
CA GLU A 116 5.48 -9.12 -11.96
C GLU A 116 4.75 -10.41 -11.62
N LEU A 117 4.15 -10.48 -10.42
CA LEU A 117 3.36 -11.63 -10.01
C LEU A 117 2.13 -11.26 -9.21
N HIS A 118 1.07 -12.02 -9.46
CA HIS A 118 -0.16 -12.00 -8.70
C HIS A 118 -0.15 -13.13 -7.65
N VAL A 119 -0.13 -12.77 -6.35
CA VAL A 119 -0.01 -13.74 -5.25
C VAL A 119 -1.08 -14.84 -5.33
N GLY A 120 -2.34 -14.47 -5.58
CA GLY A 120 -3.48 -15.39 -5.59
C GLY A 120 -3.51 -16.41 -6.73
N THR A 121 -2.68 -16.26 -7.77
CA THR A 121 -2.66 -17.16 -8.95
C THR A 121 -1.28 -17.74 -9.24
N PHE A 122 -0.23 -17.18 -8.66
CA PHE A 122 1.15 -17.60 -8.93
C PHE A 122 1.46 -19.03 -8.45
N SER A 123 0.79 -19.49 -7.41
CA SER A 123 0.97 -20.83 -6.84
C SER A 123 -0.37 -21.51 -6.58
N PRO A 124 -0.42 -22.86 -6.46
CA PRO A 124 -1.66 -23.57 -6.14
C PRO A 124 -2.31 -23.15 -4.81
N THR A 125 -1.52 -22.70 -3.83
CA THR A 125 -2.04 -22.23 -2.54
C THR A 125 -2.59 -20.80 -2.62
N GLY A 126 -2.08 -19.99 -3.54
CA GLY A 126 -2.54 -18.62 -3.76
C GLY A 126 -2.24 -17.66 -2.61
N ASP A 127 -1.13 -17.88 -1.91
CA ASP A 127 -0.72 -17.16 -0.70
C ASP A 127 0.77 -16.81 -0.70
N PHE A 128 1.21 -16.00 0.28
CA PHE A 128 2.61 -15.57 0.39
C PHE A 128 3.59 -16.73 0.58
N GLU A 129 3.15 -17.82 1.24
CA GLU A 129 3.97 -19.01 1.44
C GLU A 129 4.21 -19.76 0.11
N GLY A 130 3.18 -19.88 -0.73
CA GLY A 130 3.30 -20.44 -2.06
C GLY A 130 4.24 -19.64 -2.97
N VAL A 131 4.26 -18.31 -2.84
CA VAL A 131 5.28 -17.48 -3.51
C VAL A 131 6.67 -17.78 -2.95
N THR A 132 6.80 -17.83 -1.62
CA THR A 132 8.07 -18.08 -0.92
C THR A 132 8.74 -19.38 -1.38
N GLN A 133 7.95 -20.44 -1.59
CA GLN A 133 8.43 -21.75 -2.05
C GLN A 133 9.03 -21.75 -3.46
N ARG A 134 8.71 -20.74 -4.29
CA ARG A 134 9.18 -20.63 -5.68
C ARG A 134 10.34 -19.65 -5.85
N LEU A 135 10.76 -18.96 -4.78
CA LEU A 135 11.84 -17.97 -4.85
C LEU A 135 13.17 -18.54 -5.36
N ALA A 136 13.50 -19.79 -5.04
CA ALA A 136 14.72 -20.43 -5.56
C ALA A 136 14.67 -20.56 -7.10
N HIS A 137 13.51 -20.96 -7.63
CA HIS A 137 13.30 -21.05 -9.07
C HIS A 137 13.40 -19.68 -9.76
N LEU A 138 12.84 -18.63 -9.15
CA LEU A 138 12.93 -17.27 -9.71
C LEU A 138 14.38 -16.74 -9.69
N ALA A 139 15.13 -17.02 -8.62
CA ALA A 139 16.55 -16.70 -8.56
C ALA A 139 17.36 -17.44 -9.63
N ASP A 140 17.10 -18.75 -9.83
CA ASP A 140 17.74 -19.54 -10.89
C ASP A 140 17.41 -19.05 -12.30
N LEU A 141 16.20 -18.50 -12.50
CA LEU A 141 15.79 -17.86 -13.75
C LEU A 141 16.56 -16.56 -14.03
N GLY A 142 17.17 -15.95 -13.00
CA GLY A 142 17.88 -14.68 -13.10
C GLY A 142 17.04 -13.45 -12.73
N VAL A 143 15.87 -13.64 -12.12
CA VAL A 143 15.06 -12.55 -11.57
C VAL A 143 15.82 -11.90 -10.42
N THR A 144 15.85 -10.56 -10.39
CA THR A 144 16.52 -9.81 -9.32
C THR A 144 15.55 -8.92 -8.53
N ALA A 145 14.31 -8.80 -8.98
CA ALA A 145 13.26 -8.04 -8.31
C ALA A 145 11.89 -8.67 -8.56
N LEU A 146 11.16 -8.95 -7.49
CA LEU A 146 9.74 -9.28 -7.56
C LEU A 146 8.93 -7.99 -7.57
N GLU A 147 7.96 -7.89 -8.47
CA GLU A 147 6.92 -6.87 -8.41
C GLU A 147 5.61 -7.54 -8.01
N LEU A 148 5.22 -7.38 -6.75
CA LEU A 148 3.94 -7.90 -6.27
C LEU A 148 2.84 -6.97 -6.75
N MET A 149 1.83 -7.51 -7.44
CA MET A 149 0.54 -6.83 -7.62
C MET A 149 -0.06 -6.43 -6.26
N PRO A 150 -1.01 -5.48 -6.22
CA PRO A 150 -1.42 -4.86 -4.95
C PRO A 150 -1.91 -5.88 -3.92
N VAL A 151 -1.40 -5.73 -2.69
CA VAL A 151 -1.72 -6.62 -1.56
C VAL A 151 -2.58 -5.95 -0.49
N ALA A 152 -3.00 -4.69 -0.69
CA ALA A 152 -3.90 -4.02 0.23
C ALA A 152 -5.21 -4.81 0.39
N ALA A 153 -5.80 -4.84 1.58
CA ALA A 153 -7.00 -5.64 1.79
C ALA A 153 -8.17 -5.12 0.95
N SER A 154 -8.71 -6.02 0.12
CA SER A 154 -9.79 -5.78 -0.82
C SER A 154 -11.02 -6.65 -0.49
N PRO A 155 -12.20 -6.31 -1.03
CA PRO A 155 -13.43 -7.10 -0.88
C PRO A 155 -13.30 -8.53 -1.40
N GLY A 156 -14.02 -9.46 -0.77
CA GLY A 156 -14.07 -10.85 -1.20
C GLY A 156 -12.78 -11.65 -0.92
N ARG A 157 -12.57 -12.69 -1.73
CA ARG A 157 -11.46 -13.66 -1.57
C ARG A 157 -10.56 -13.78 -2.80
N ARG A 158 -10.83 -13.03 -3.86
CA ARG A 158 -10.09 -13.04 -5.12
C ARG A 158 -10.27 -11.70 -5.78
N GLY A 159 -9.21 -11.20 -6.40
CA GLY A 159 -9.18 -9.93 -7.11
C GLY A 159 -7.74 -9.60 -7.43
N TRP A 160 -7.50 -8.76 -8.43
CA TRP A 160 -6.15 -8.36 -8.80
C TRP A 160 -5.47 -7.44 -7.77
N GLY A 161 -6.25 -6.83 -6.88
CA GLY A 161 -5.77 -5.99 -5.78
C GLY A 161 -6.11 -4.50 -5.93
N TYR A 162 -6.52 -4.05 -7.12
CA TYR A 162 -6.84 -2.65 -7.39
C TYR A 162 -8.07 -2.12 -6.64
N ASP A 163 -8.96 -2.99 -6.17
CA ASP A 163 -10.09 -2.64 -5.31
C ASP A 163 -9.72 -2.52 -3.81
N GLY A 164 -8.45 -2.27 -3.49
CA GLY A 164 -7.96 -2.13 -2.12
C GLY A 164 -8.60 -0.95 -1.38
N VAL A 165 -8.98 -1.16 -0.11
CA VAL A 165 -9.58 -0.11 0.74
C VAL A 165 -8.85 0.09 2.07
N HIS A 166 -8.19 -0.94 2.60
CA HIS A 166 -7.34 -0.83 3.79
C HIS A 166 -5.87 -0.89 3.38
N LEU A 167 -5.35 0.26 2.94
CA LEU A 167 -4.03 0.36 2.27
C LEU A 167 -2.85 -0.09 3.14
N PHE A 168 -3.03 -0.16 4.47
CA PHE A 168 -2.01 -0.57 5.43
C PHE A 168 -2.11 -2.06 5.81
N ALA A 169 -3.19 -2.74 5.45
CA ALA A 169 -3.40 -4.14 5.79
C ALA A 169 -3.07 -5.02 4.58
N PRO A 170 -2.09 -5.93 4.67
CA PRO A 170 -1.98 -7.03 3.72
C PRO A 170 -3.30 -7.81 3.68
N TRP A 171 -3.71 -8.24 2.49
CA TRP A 171 -4.97 -8.93 2.30
C TRP A 171 -4.92 -10.28 3.00
N ALA A 172 -5.78 -10.46 4.00
CA ALA A 172 -5.79 -11.66 4.85
C ALA A 172 -5.97 -12.98 4.07
N THR A 173 -6.51 -12.93 2.85
CA THR A 173 -6.58 -14.08 1.95
C THR A 173 -5.19 -14.61 1.55
N TYR A 174 -4.20 -13.73 1.43
CA TYR A 174 -2.82 -14.09 1.07
C TYR A 174 -1.97 -14.50 2.29
N GLY A 175 -2.42 -14.21 3.50
CA GLY A 175 -1.74 -14.56 4.74
C GLY A 175 -1.70 -13.42 5.76
N THR A 176 -0.99 -13.65 6.87
CA THR A 176 -0.81 -12.64 7.93
C THR A 176 0.25 -11.60 7.54
N PRO A 177 0.31 -10.44 8.23
CA PRO A 177 1.43 -9.52 8.13
C PRO A 177 2.81 -10.19 8.20
N GLU A 178 3.00 -11.15 9.11
CA GLU A 178 4.24 -11.89 9.28
C GLU A 178 4.56 -12.81 8.09
N ALA A 179 3.55 -13.34 7.40
CA ALA A 179 3.75 -14.15 6.21
C ALA A 179 4.33 -13.31 5.05
N LEU A 180 3.83 -12.08 4.87
CA LEU A 180 4.42 -11.15 3.90
C LEU A 180 5.84 -10.74 4.30
N LYS A 181 6.09 -10.42 5.59
CA LYS A 181 7.45 -10.13 6.08
C LYS A 181 8.41 -11.30 5.83
N ARG A 182 7.96 -12.55 6.02
CA ARG A 182 8.75 -13.75 5.70
C ARG A 182 9.05 -13.87 4.21
N LEU A 183 8.06 -13.64 3.34
CA LEU A 183 8.28 -13.65 1.89
C LEU A 183 9.39 -12.65 1.51
N VAL A 184 9.32 -11.43 2.04
CA VAL A 184 10.31 -10.38 1.78
C VAL A 184 11.69 -10.78 2.28
N GLU A 185 11.80 -11.25 3.53
CA GLU A 185 13.08 -11.73 4.08
C GLU A 185 13.67 -12.85 3.23
N GLN A 186 12.86 -13.83 2.82
CA GLN A 186 13.32 -14.95 2.01
C GLN A 186 13.75 -14.54 0.60
N ALA A 187 13.17 -13.47 0.04
CA ALA A 187 13.62 -12.88 -1.21
C ALA A 187 14.99 -12.18 -1.01
N HIS A 188 15.15 -11.40 0.05
CA HIS A 188 16.40 -10.72 0.39
C HIS A 188 17.56 -11.71 0.61
N LEU A 189 17.32 -12.82 1.32
CA LEU A 189 18.31 -13.88 1.54
C LEU A 189 18.77 -14.55 0.22
N ARG A 190 17.98 -14.41 -0.85
CA ARG A 190 18.30 -14.87 -2.21
C ARG A 190 18.78 -13.74 -3.12
N GLY A 191 19.05 -12.57 -2.55
CA GLY A 191 19.56 -11.43 -3.30
C GLY A 191 18.54 -10.77 -4.22
N MET A 192 17.24 -10.96 -3.99
CA MET A 192 16.16 -10.36 -4.79
C MET A 192 15.53 -9.18 -4.05
N MET A 193 15.23 -8.11 -4.80
CA MET A 193 14.40 -7.01 -4.34
C MET A 193 12.93 -7.40 -4.27
N VAL A 194 12.15 -6.76 -3.40
CA VAL A 194 10.68 -6.84 -3.42
C VAL A 194 10.08 -5.45 -3.57
N ILE A 195 9.37 -5.25 -4.68
CA ILE A 195 8.64 -4.04 -5.03
C ILE A 195 7.16 -4.33 -4.91
N LEU A 196 6.39 -3.41 -4.35
CA LEU A 196 4.94 -3.53 -4.22
C LEU A 196 4.22 -2.52 -5.11
N ASP A 197 3.26 -3.00 -5.90
CA ASP A 197 2.28 -2.16 -6.57
C ASP A 197 1.32 -1.53 -5.55
N VAL A 198 1.21 -0.21 -5.55
CA VAL A 198 0.40 0.58 -4.63
C VAL A 198 -0.55 1.50 -5.38
N VAL A 199 -1.80 1.50 -4.91
CA VAL A 199 -2.90 2.24 -5.52
C VAL A 199 -3.22 3.46 -4.68
N TYR A 200 -2.76 4.63 -5.15
CA TYR A 200 -2.94 5.91 -4.45
C TYR A 200 -3.84 6.88 -5.21
N ASN A 201 -4.37 6.49 -6.37
CA ASN A 201 -5.23 7.32 -7.18
C ASN A 201 -6.73 7.14 -6.88
N HIS A 202 -7.12 6.03 -6.25
CA HIS A 202 -8.50 5.77 -5.80
C HIS A 202 -8.53 4.78 -4.63
N LEU A 203 -9.73 4.50 -4.11
CA LEU A 203 -10.01 3.41 -3.18
C LEU A 203 -11.12 2.55 -3.75
N GLY A 204 -11.07 1.24 -3.47
CA GLY A 204 -12.07 0.29 -3.95
C GLY A 204 -13.51 0.60 -3.55
N PRO A 205 -14.50 0.06 -4.29
CA PRO A 205 -15.92 0.44 -4.16
C PRO A 205 -16.62 -0.13 -2.92
N GLU A 206 -16.07 -1.17 -2.29
CA GLU A 206 -16.68 -1.85 -1.14
C GLU A 206 -15.71 -1.87 0.06
N GLY A 207 -16.22 -1.58 1.26
CA GLY A 207 -15.42 -1.59 2.49
C GLY A 207 -14.64 -0.31 2.79
N ASN A 208 -14.73 0.70 1.93
CA ASN A 208 -14.23 2.05 2.21
C ASN A 208 -15.25 2.84 3.05
N TYR A 209 -14.92 3.10 4.31
CA TYR A 209 -15.77 3.84 5.25
C TYR A 209 -15.36 5.30 5.48
N LEU A 210 -14.30 5.79 4.83
CA LEU A 210 -13.79 7.15 5.05
C LEU A 210 -14.87 8.22 4.86
N GLY A 211 -15.78 8.05 3.89
CA GLY A 211 -16.89 8.97 3.65
C GLY A 211 -17.86 9.15 4.84
N ARG A 212 -17.85 8.25 5.83
CA ARG A 212 -18.70 8.31 7.03
C ARG A 212 -18.22 9.31 8.08
N HIS A 213 -16.90 9.50 8.18
CA HIS A 213 -16.31 10.34 9.23
C HIS A 213 -15.34 11.40 8.67
N ALA A 214 -14.88 11.25 7.43
CA ALA A 214 -13.97 12.12 6.73
C ALA A 214 -14.45 12.37 5.29
N ALA A 215 -15.64 12.96 5.13
CA ALA A 215 -16.20 13.23 3.79
C ALA A 215 -15.25 14.10 2.93
N SER A 216 -14.50 15.01 3.57
CA SER A 216 -13.47 15.84 2.94
C SER A 216 -12.19 15.07 2.56
N PHE A 217 -12.12 13.74 2.76
CA PHE A 217 -11.08 12.91 2.17
C PHE A 217 -11.22 12.84 0.63
N PHE A 218 -12.44 13.07 0.13
CA PHE A 218 -12.76 12.99 -1.28
C PHE A 218 -13.13 14.36 -1.86
N ASP A 219 -12.74 14.59 -3.11
CA ASP A 219 -13.18 15.73 -3.93
C ASP A 219 -14.21 15.22 -4.95
N PRO A 220 -15.53 15.45 -4.73
CA PRO A 220 -16.56 14.98 -5.65
C PRO A 220 -16.51 15.68 -7.02
N ALA A 221 -15.78 16.79 -7.15
CA ALA A 221 -15.61 17.49 -8.42
C ALA A 221 -14.52 16.88 -9.31
N ARG A 222 -13.75 15.90 -8.81
CA ARG A 222 -12.63 15.26 -9.55
C ARG A 222 -12.72 13.74 -9.54
N PRO A 223 -13.81 13.13 -10.01
CA PRO A 223 -13.90 11.67 -10.04
C PRO A 223 -12.81 11.07 -10.94
N THR A 224 -12.36 9.87 -10.59
CA THR A 224 -11.56 9.02 -11.48
C THR A 224 -12.48 8.02 -12.17
N PRO A 225 -11.99 7.27 -13.18
CA PRO A 225 -12.76 6.18 -13.78
C PRO A 225 -13.19 5.08 -12.79
N TRP A 226 -12.58 5.03 -11.61
CA TRP A 226 -12.76 3.97 -10.61
C TRP A 226 -13.47 4.41 -9.33
N GLY A 227 -13.70 5.71 -9.13
CA GLY A 227 -14.37 6.19 -7.92
C GLY A 227 -14.30 7.70 -7.70
N ALA A 228 -14.67 8.11 -6.48
CA ALA A 228 -14.53 9.50 -6.05
C ALA A 228 -13.04 9.90 -6.02
N GLY A 229 -12.75 11.13 -6.48
CA GLY A 229 -11.40 11.67 -6.43
C GLY A 229 -10.91 11.84 -5.00
N ILE A 230 -9.62 11.65 -4.77
CA ILE A 230 -8.96 11.89 -3.48
C ILE A 230 -8.62 13.38 -3.37
N ASP A 231 -8.99 14.03 -2.25
CA ASP A 231 -8.69 15.44 -2.01
C ASP A 231 -7.28 15.64 -1.44
N PHE A 232 -6.28 15.65 -2.33
CA PHE A 232 -4.90 15.93 -1.96
C PHE A 232 -4.62 17.37 -1.54
N HIS A 233 -5.61 18.27 -1.52
CA HIS A 233 -5.43 19.60 -0.91
C HIS A 233 -5.43 19.53 0.62
N GLN A 234 -5.95 18.45 1.21
CA GLN A 234 -5.91 18.23 2.65
C GLN A 234 -4.56 17.65 3.07
N GLY A 235 -3.88 18.32 4.02
CA GLY A 235 -2.61 17.82 4.57
C GLY A 235 -2.73 16.41 5.18
N ALA A 236 -3.84 16.11 5.87
CA ALA A 236 -4.08 14.79 6.46
C ALA A 236 -4.22 13.67 5.41
N VAL A 237 -4.76 14.00 4.22
CA VAL A 237 -4.89 13.06 3.10
C VAL A 237 -3.51 12.81 2.47
N ARG A 238 -2.73 13.86 2.20
CA ARG A 238 -1.34 13.71 1.73
C ARG A 238 -0.51 12.86 2.70
N ASP A 239 -0.59 13.16 3.99
CA ASP A 239 0.09 12.38 5.03
C ASP A 239 -0.36 10.92 5.08
N PHE A 240 -1.64 10.63 4.84
CA PHE A 240 -2.15 9.26 4.78
C PHE A 240 -1.40 8.41 3.74
N PHE A 241 -1.29 8.91 2.51
CA PHE A 241 -0.60 8.21 1.42
C PHE A 241 0.92 8.19 1.60
N VAL A 242 1.52 9.29 2.05
CA VAL A 242 2.97 9.31 2.31
C VAL A 242 3.34 8.34 3.43
N HIS A 243 2.59 8.33 4.55
CA HIS A 243 2.86 7.38 5.61
C HIS A 243 2.57 5.94 5.20
N ASN A 244 1.67 5.68 4.24
CA ASN A 244 1.49 4.36 3.65
C ASN A 244 2.73 3.90 2.87
N ALA A 245 3.28 4.76 2.01
CA ALA A 245 4.50 4.44 1.27
C ALA A 245 5.67 4.17 2.23
N LEU A 246 5.85 5.02 3.25
CA LEU A 246 6.87 4.83 4.27
C LEU A 246 6.65 3.56 5.10
N TYR A 247 5.39 3.23 5.43
CA TYR A 247 5.04 2.02 6.16
C TYR A 247 5.52 0.77 5.43
N TRP A 248 5.25 0.66 4.13
CA TRP A 248 5.69 -0.47 3.32
C TRP A 248 7.22 -0.57 3.22
N LEU A 249 7.90 0.56 2.97
CA LEU A 249 9.36 0.60 2.87
C LEU A 249 10.05 0.25 4.20
N HIS A 250 9.51 0.71 5.33
CA HIS A 250 10.15 0.56 6.64
C HIS A 250 9.72 -0.70 7.40
N GLU A 251 8.42 -0.92 7.58
CA GLU A 251 7.89 -1.99 8.42
C GLU A 251 7.92 -3.36 7.72
N TYR A 252 7.73 -3.37 6.39
CA TYR A 252 7.82 -4.57 5.56
C TYR A 252 9.16 -4.68 4.82
N HIS A 253 10.06 -3.72 5.03
CA HIS A 253 11.40 -3.71 4.47
C HIS A 253 11.46 -3.77 2.94
N LEU A 254 10.40 -3.31 2.24
CA LEU A 254 10.34 -3.38 0.79
C LEU A 254 11.42 -2.54 0.10
N ASP A 255 11.86 -2.98 -1.07
CA ASP A 255 12.90 -2.34 -1.88
C ASP A 255 12.34 -1.35 -2.89
N GLY A 256 11.02 -1.14 -2.91
CA GLY A 256 10.43 -0.20 -3.82
C GLY A 256 8.91 -0.24 -3.82
N LEU A 257 8.34 0.72 -4.54
CA LEU A 257 6.91 0.80 -4.81
C LEU A 257 6.70 1.13 -6.28
N ARG A 258 5.76 0.46 -6.93
CA ARG A 258 5.22 0.87 -8.24
C ARG A 258 3.90 1.57 -7.99
N LEU A 259 3.77 2.81 -8.42
CA LEU A 259 2.57 3.62 -8.19
C LEU A 259 1.64 3.51 -9.39
N ASP A 260 0.43 3.04 -9.13
CA ASP A 260 -0.65 2.87 -10.09
C ASP A 260 -1.26 4.19 -10.57
N ALA A 261 -1.52 4.25 -11.87
CA ALA A 261 -2.26 5.28 -12.62
C ALA A 261 -2.00 6.71 -12.11
N THR A 262 -0.71 7.08 -12.08
CA THR A 262 -0.26 8.33 -11.44
C THR A 262 -0.70 9.59 -12.17
N GLU A 263 -1.28 9.48 -13.38
CA GLU A 263 -1.93 10.59 -14.08
C GLU A 263 -3.12 11.18 -13.31
N TRP A 264 -3.70 10.40 -12.39
CA TRP A 264 -4.79 10.82 -11.51
C TRP A 264 -4.29 11.40 -10.17
N MET A 265 -2.98 11.59 -10.02
CA MET A 265 -2.36 12.19 -8.84
C MET A 265 -1.69 13.53 -9.20
N PRO A 266 -1.79 14.57 -8.35
CA PRO A 266 -1.06 15.83 -8.56
C PRO A 266 0.46 15.62 -8.52
N HIS A 267 1.20 16.31 -9.41
CA HIS A 267 2.66 16.14 -9.48
C HIS A 267 3.38 16.56 -8.19
N ASP A 268 2.89 17.58 -7.49
CA ASP A 268 3.50 18.03 -6.24
C ASP A 268 3.33 16.99 -5.11
N VAL A 269 2.26 16.19 -5.15
CA VAL A 269 2.05 15.05 -4.24
C VAL A 269 3.03 13.93 -4.57
N LEU A 270 3.19 13.59 -5.85
CA LEU A 270 4.17 12.58 -6.29
C LEU A 270 5.60 12.98 -5.89
N ALA A 271 5.95 14.26 -6.08
CA ALA A 271 7.26 14.80 -5.71
C ALA A 271 7.48 14.80 -4.18
N GLU A 272 6.47 15.15 -3.39
CA GLU A 272 6.52 15.07 -1.93
C GLU A 272 6.73 13.64 -1.46
N LEU A 273 5.94 12.69 -1.98
CA LEU A 273 6.03 11.28 -1.63
C LEU A 273 7.43 10.73 -1.94
N ALA A 274 7.93 10.95 -3.16
CA ALA A 274 9.26 10.51 -3.55
C ALA A 274 10.37 11.16 -2.70
N GLY A 275 10.23 12.47 -2.43
CA GLY A 275 11.15 13.21 -1.57
C GLY A 275 11.20 12.66 -0.14
N ARG A 276 10.04 12.42 0.48
CA ARG A 276 9.93 11.88 1.84
C ARG A 276 10.37 10.42 1.93
N ALA A 277 10.05 9.60 0.93
CA ALA A 277 10.53 8.23 0.84
C ALA A 277 12.06 8.20 0.83
N ARG A 278 12.70 8.92 -0.09
CA ARG A 278 14.17 8.98 -0.16
C ARG A 278 14.80 9.50 1.12
N ALA A 279 14.29 10.61 1.67
CA ALA A 279 14.84 11.22 2.88
C ALA A 279 14.73 10.31 4.12
N SER A 280 13.83 9.33 4.10
CA SER A 280 13.63 8.40 5.21
C SER A 280 14.56 7.19 5.19
N LEU A 281 15.21 6.88 4.06
CA LEU A 281 16.06 5.70 3.92
C LEU A 281 17.39 5.88 4.65
N ALA A 282 17.87 4.81 5.28
CA ALA A 282 19.19 4.80 5.88
C ALA A 282 20.30 4.94 4.81
N PRO A 283 21.44 5.56 5.13
CA PRO A 283 22.56 5.66 4.20
C PRO A 283 22.96 4.29 3.60
N GLY A 284 23.05 4.24 2.27
CA GLY A 284 23.39 3.02 1.54
C GLY A 284 22.25 2.01 1.36
N ARG A 285 21.03 2.30 1.83
CA ARG A 285 19.84 1.51 1.47
C ARG A 285 19.29 1.98 0.12
N HIS A 286 19.20 1.06 -0.83
CA HIS A 286 18.57 1.27 -2.14
C HIS A 286 17.09 0.93 -2.06
N ALA A 287 16.21 1.88 -2.36
CA ALA A 287 14.79 1.63 -2.61
C ALA A 287 14.33 2.41 -3.84
N HIS A 288 13.49 1.81 -4.68
CA HIS A 288 13.16 2.31 -6.01
C HIS A 288 11.67 2.59 -6.15
N LEU A 289 11.32 3.82 -6.53
CA LEU A 289 9.94 4.16 -6.86
C LEU A 289 9.76 4.12 -8.37
N ILE A 290 8.70 3.47 -8.83
CA ILE A 290 8.35 3.28 -10.24
C ILE A 290 6.99 3.93 -10.50
N LEU A 291 6.84 4.61 -11.64
CA LEU A 291 5.57 5.18 -12.08
C LEU A 291 4.88 4.26 -13.09
N GLU A 292 3.58 4.03 -12.93
CA GLU A 292 2.71 3.84 -14.08
C GLU A 292 2.13 5.22 -14.44
N HIS A 293 2.45 5.68 -15.65
CA HIS A 293 1.91 6.93 -16.17
C HIS A 293 1.85 6.88 -17.70
N VAL A 294 0.66 6.98 -18.28
CA VAL A 294 0.48 6.76 -19.72
C VAL A 294 1.27 7.76 -20.58
N ALA A 295 1.40 9.01 -20.14
CA ALA A 295 1.94 10.09 -20.95
C ALA A 295 3.48 10.15 -21.07
N LEU A 296 4.25 9.28 -20.39
CA LEU A 296 5.73 9.39 -20.25
C LEU A 296 6.20 10.73 -19.66
N ARG A 297 6.68 10.74 -18.41
CA ARG A 297 7.05 11.98 -17.68
C ARG A 297 8.51 11.93 -17.25
N ALA A 298 9.41 12.15 -18.22
CA ALA A 298 10.84 12.13 -18.00
C ALA A 298 11.30 13.12 -16.91
N GLU A 299 10.58 14.23 -16.72
CA GLU A 299 10.86 15.23 -15.67
C GLU A 299 10.61 14.71 -14.24
N LEU A 300 9.84 13.63 -14.08
CA LEU A 300 9.62 12.97 -12.81
C LEU A 300 10.69 11.90 -12.51
N LEU A 301 11.58 11.60 -13.47
CA LEU A 301 12.62 10.58 -13.33
C LEU A 301 13.96 11.14 -12.84
N GLY A 302 14.79 10.26 -12.29
CA GLY A 302 16.17 10.54 -11.90
C GLY A 302 16.35 10.75 -10.41
N GLU A 303 17.54 11.24 -10.01
CA GLU A 303 18.02 11.24 -8.61
C GLU A 303 17.05 11.88 -7.60
N ARG A 304 16.24 12.86 -8.06
CA ARG A 304 15.30 13.59 -7.21
C ARG A 304 13.86 13.07 -7.25
N GLY A 305 13.52 12.19 -8.18
CA GLY A 305 12.16 11.68 -8.40
C GLY A 305 12.09 10.15 -8.35
N PHE A 306 11.54 9.56 -9.41
CA PHE A 306 11.31 8.13 -9.57
C PHE A 306 12.47 7.46 -10.30
N ALA A 307 12.75 6.21 -9.98
CA ALA A 307 13.84 5.43 -10.58
C ALA A 307 13.50 5.05 -12.03
N ALA A 308 12.24 4.75 -12.30
CA ALA A 308 11.76 4.37 -13.62
C ALA A 308 10.26 4.64 -13.79
N GLN A 309 9.79 4.37 -15.00
CA GLN A 309 8.39 4.43 -15.37
C GLN A 309 8.07 3.30 -16.34
N TRP A 310 6.87 2.73 -16.24
CA TRP A 310 6.35 1.76 -17.20
C TRP A 310 6.26 2.38 -18.60
N GLY A 311 6.87 1.69 -19.56
CA GLY A 311 7.10 2.17 -20.92
C GLY A 311 6.14 1.57 -21.94
N ASP A 312 4.84 1.83 -21.82
CA ASP A 312 3.81 1.29 -22.73
C ASP A 312 4.04 1.66 -24.20
N ARG A 313 4.79 2.74 -24.45
CA ARG A 313 5.24 3.13 -25.79
C ARG A 313 6.26 2.17 -26.41
N VAL A 314 6.78 1.20 -25.65
CA VAL A 314 7.56 0.07 -26.18
C VAL A 314 6.64 -1.14 -26.40
N HIS A 315 5.78 -1.45 -25.42
CA HIS A 315 4.86 -2.58 -25.49
C HIS A 315 3.88 -2.50 -26.67
N HIS A 316 3.14 -1.39 -26.80
CA HIS A 316 2.05 -1.30 -27.78
C HIS A 316 2.51 -1.43 -29.24
N PRO A 317 3.57 -0.72 -29.69
CA PRO A 317 4.25 -0.99 -30.97
C PRO A 317 4.56 -2.45 -31.24
N LEU A 318 5.26 -3.10 -30.30
CA LEU A 318 5.72 -4.47 -30.47
C LEU A 318 4.54 -5.45 -30.55
N HIS A 319 3.52 -5.26 -29.71
CA HIS A 319 2.30 -6.07 -29.75
C HIS A 319 1.57 -5.92 -31.08
N SER A 320 1.36 -4.68 -31.54
CA SER A 320 0.69 -4.43 -32.82
C SER A 320 1.47 -5.03 -33.99
N LEU A 321 2.80 -4.88 -34.01
CA LEU A 321 3.68 -5.46 -35.02
C LEU A 321 3.63 -7.00 -35.07
N VAL A 322 3.57 -7.66 -33.91
CA VAL A 322 3.61 -9.14 -33.82
C VAL A 322 2.23 -9.78 -34.05
N THR A 323 1.15 -9.12 -33.64
CA THR A 323 -0.21 -9.68 -33.68
C THR A 323 -1.05 -9.17 -34.86
N GLY A 324 -0.72 -8.00 -35.40
CA GLY A 324 -1.56 -7.28 -36.37
C GLY A 324 -2.79 -6.60 -35.75
N GLU A 325 -2.94 -6.59 -34.42
CA GLU A 325 -4.05 -5.92 -33.75
C GLU A 325 -3.90 -4.39 -33.81
N GLY A 326 -5.00 -3.70 -34.12
CA GLY A 326 -5.04 -2.24 -34.32
C GLY A 326 -6.32 -1.59 -33.77
N ALA A 327 -6.95 -2.18 -32.77
CA ALA A 327 -8.16 -1.64 -32.15
C ALA A 327 -7.88 -1.00 -30.77
N GLY A 328 -8.78 -0.14 -30.30
CA GLY A 328 -8.67 0.50 -28.99
C GLY A 328 -7.38 1.32 -28.84
N LEU A 329 -6.62 1.07 -27.77
CA LEU A 329 -5.36 1.77 -27.48
C LEU A 329 -4.28 1.54 -28.55
N LEU A 330 -4.40 0.47 -29.34
CA LEU A 330 -3.44 0.10 -30.39
C LEU A 330 -3.70 0.80 -31.72
N ALA A 331 -4.85 1.46 -31.90
CA ALA A 331 -5.24 2.04 -33.20
C ALA A 331 -4.22 3.06 -33.74
N LYS A 332 -3.53 3.78 -32.86
CA LYS A 332 -2.46 4.71 -33.24
C LYS A 332 -1.17 4.03 -33.77
N TYR A 333 -1.02 2.73 -33.58
CA TYR A 333 0.13 1.93 -34.01
C TYR A 333 -0.20 1.01 -35.19
N ALA A 334 -1.45 1.00 -35.65
CA ALA A 334 -1.95 0.03 -36.64
C ALA A 334 -1.31 0.20 -38.03
N ASP A 335 -1.08 1.45 -38.46
CA ASP A 335 -0.53 1.76 -39.78
C ASP A 335 0.99 2.00 -39.75
N ASP A 336 1.51 2.48 -38.62
CA ASP A 336 2.94 2.69 -38.40
C ASP A 336 3.31 2.32 -36.95
N PRO A 337 3.66 1.06 -36.68
CA PRO A 337 3.98 0.62 -35.33
C PRO A 337 5.30 1.22 -34.80
N ALA A 338 6.14 1.82 -35.66
CA ALA A 338 7.52 2.16 -35.31
C ALA A 338 7.77 3.64 -34.93
N THR A 339 6.73 4.49 -34.92
CA THR A 339 6.82 5.93 -34.57
C THR A 339 6.24 6.29 -33.20
#